data_AF-A0A7Y1TPW6-F1
#
_entry.id   AF-A0A7Y1TPW6-F1
#
_cell.length_a   1.000
_cell.length_b   1.000
_cell.length_c   1.000
_cell.angle_alpha   90.00
_cell.angle_beta   90.00
_cell.angle_gamma   90.00
#
_symmetry.space_group_name_H-M   'P 1'
#
loop_
_entity.id
_entity.type
_entity.pdbx_description
1 polymer ?
#
loop_
_entity_poly.entity_id
_entity_poly.type
_entity_poly.pdbx_seq_one_letter_code
_entity_poly.pdbx_strand_id
1 'polypeptide(L)' 'MISFYSETDFDISNESELINWISRALDELGFREGDITYIFCDDHYLTNINVKYLKHNTLTDIISFDYTMGKLISGDIF' A
#
# COMPACT_ATOMS: atom_id res chain seq x y z
N MET A 1 -10.37 6.46 1.19
CA MET A 1 -10.75 5.10 1.55
C MET A 1 -9.49 4.27 1.59
N ILE A 2 -9.07 3.85 2.78
CA ILE A 2 -7.99 2.88 2.95
C ILE A 2 -8.59 1.48 2.97
N SER A 3 -8.02 0.55 2.20
CA SER A 3 -8.48 -0.84 2.11
C SER A 3 -7.31 -1.81 2.21
N PHE A 4 -7.56 -2.93 2.87
CA PHE A 4 -6.60 -4.01 3.05
C PHE A 4 -7.09 -5.24 2.28
N TYR A 5 -6.20 -5.86 1.52
CA TYR A 5 -6.41 -7.12 0.84
C TYR A 5 -5.22 -8.04 1.08
N SER A 6 -5.42 -9.34 0.94
CA SER A 6 -4.35 -10.33 1.10
C SER A 6 -4.43 -11.34 -0.04
N GLU A 7 -3.29 -11.59 -0.68
CA GLU A 7 -3.07 -12.66 -1.65
C GLU A 7 -2.55 -13.94 -0.96
N THR A 8 -2.53 -13.95 0.38
CA THR A 8 -2.06 -15.06 1.22
C THR A 8 -3.08 -15.35 2.33
N ASP A 9 -2.80 -16.34 3.18
CA ASP A 9 -3.61 -16.61 4.37
C ASP A 9 -3.40 -15.59 5.51
N PHE A 10 -2.61 -14.54 5.26
CA PHE A 10 -2.42 -13.44 6.21
C PHE A 10 -3.70 -12.60 6.33
N ASP A 11 -4.05 -12.24 7.56
CA ASP A 11 -5.20 -11.40 7.88
C ASP A 11 -4.83 -10.37 8.95
N ILE A 12 -5.39 -9.17 8.84
CA ILE A 12 -5.16 -8.08 9.81
C ILE A 12 -6.29 -8.05 10.83
N SER A 13 -5.94 -8.26 12.09
CA SER A 13 -6.92 -8.24 13.18
C SER A 13 -7.35 -6.84 13.64
N ASN A 14 -6.58 -5.79 13.33
CA ASN A 14 -6.76 -4.44 13.87
C ASN A 14 -6.87 -3.35 12.78
N GLU A 15 -7.57 -3.66 11.67
CA GLU A 15 -7.68 -2.76 10.51
C GLU A 15 -8.12 -1.34 10.88
N SER A 16 -9.14 -1.21 11.73
CA SER A 16 -9.66 0.10 12.14
C SER A 16 -8.62 0.96 12.86
N GLU A 17 -7.76 0.36 13.69
CA GLU A 17 -6.70 1.09 14.38
C GLU A 17 -5.63 1.58 13.39
N LEU A 18 -5.26 0.72 12.43
CA LEU A 18 -4.29 1.05 11.40
C LEU A 18 -4.81 2.13 10.44
N ILE A 19 -6.05 2.03 9.99
CA ILE A 19 -6.70 3.06 9.16
C ILE A 19 -6.66 4.41 9.88
N ASN A 20 -7.12 4.45 11.14
CA ASN A 20 -7.11 5.67 11.92
C ASN A 20 -5.69 6.24 12.11
N TRP A 21 -4.69 5.39 12.31
CA TRP A 21 -3.30 5.82 12.43
C TRP A 21 -2.78 6.41 11.11
N ILE A 22 -3.04 5.75 9.98
CA ILE A 22 -2.64 6.24 8.64
C ILE A 22 -3.33 7.57 8.34
N SER A 23 -4.65 7.67 8.49
CA SER A 23 -5.39 8.90 8.22
C SER A 23 -4.88 10.06 9.07
N ARG A 24 -4.57 9.82 10.35
CA ARG A 24 -3.96 10.83 11.22
C ARG A 24 -2.58 11.26 10.75
N ALA A 25 -1.73 10.32 10.33
CA ALA A 25 -0.41 10.64 9.81
C ALA A 25 -0.48 11.50 8.54
N LEU A 26 -1.44 11.20 7.64
CA LEU A 26 -1.69 12.01 6.46
C LEU A 26 -2.13 13.44 6.82
N ASP A 27 -3.07 13.56 7.75
CA ASP A 27 -3.58 14.86 8.21
C ASP A 27 -2.48 15.71 8.87
N GLU A 28 -1.64 15.10 9.73
CA GLU A 28 -0.50 15.77 10.38
C GLU A 28 0.53 16.29 9.37
N LEU A 29 0.68 15.60 8.23
CA LEU A 29 1.53 16.02 7.11
C LEU A 29 0.84 16.99 6.14
N GLY A 30 -0.43 17.34 6.40
CA GLY A 30 -1.21 18.29 5.60
C GLY A 30 -1.70 17.72 4.26
N PHE A 31 -1.84 16.40 4.18
CA PHE A 31 -2.45 15.65 3.09
C PHE A 31 -3.89 15.26 3.43
N ARG A 32 -4.57 14.63 2.47
CA ARG A 32 -5.90 14.05 2.63
C ARG A 32 -5.91 12.64 2.09
N GLU A 33 -6.68 11.78 2.73
CA GLU A 33 -6.90 10.41 2.31
C GLU A 33 -7.71 10.36 1.00
N GLY A 34 -7.11 9.80 -0.05
CA GLY A 34 -7.77 9.33 -1.28
C GLY A 34 -7.98 7.82 -1.22
N ASP A 35 -7.89 7.14 -2.35
CA ASP A 35 -8.04 5.68 -2.40
C ASP A 35 -6.67 5.02 -2.27
N ILE A 36 -6.43 4.41 -1.11
CA ILE A 36 -5.15 3.76 -0.76
C ILE A 36 -5.42 2.29 -0.53
N THR A 37 -4.81 1.45 -1.35
CA THR A 37 -4.98 -0.01 -1.27
C THR A 37 -3.69 -0.64 -0.79
N TYR A 38 -3.77 -1.44 0.27
CA TYR A 38 -2.68 -2.28 0.72
C TYR A 38 -2.99 -3.74 0.33
N ILE A 39 -2.05 -4.41 -0.33
CA ILE A 39 -2.16 -5.79 -0.77
C ILE A 39 -1.02 -6.61 -0.15
N PHE A 40 -1.32 -7.38 0.90
CA PHE A 40 -0.34 -8.27 1.52
C PHE A 40 -0.07 -9.47 0.62
N CYS A 41 1.20 -9.70 0.31
CA CYS A 41 1.62 -10.74 -0.61
C CYS A 41 2.97 -11.34 -0.21
N ASP A 42 3.37 -12.43 -0.86
CA ASP A 42 4.65 -13.10 -0.61
C ASP A 42 5.78 -12.59 -1.51
N ASP A 43 7.02 -13.00 -1.21
CA ASP A 43 8.22 -12.61 -1.95
C ASP A 43 8.13 -12.97 -3.44
N HIS A 44 7.46 -14.09 -3.78
CA HIS A 44 7.28 -14.51 -5.16
C HIS A 44 6.38 -13.53 -5.92
N TYR A 45 5.29 -13.09 -5.30
CA TYR A 45 4.39 -12.10 -5.84
C TYR A 45 5.08 -10.74 -6.01
N LEU A 46 5.80 -10.25 -4.99
CA LEU A 46 6.56 -9.00 -5.06
C LEU A 46 7.63 -9.03 -6.15
N THR A 47 8.39 -10.13 -6.25
CA THR A 47 9.42 -10.28 -7.29
C THR A 47 8.80 -10.22 -8.69
N ASN A 48 7.64 -10.85 -8.89
CA ASN A 48 6.94 -10.79 -10.17
C ASN A 48 6.51 -9.36 -10.53
N ILE A 49 6.00 -8.59 -9.58
CA ILE A 49 5.67 -7.17 -9.79
C ILE A 49 6.93 -6.37 -10.12
N ASN A 50 8.00 -6.54 -9.35
CA ASN A 50 9.25 -5.81 -9.50
C ASN A 50 9.86 -6.02 -10.90
N VAL A 51 9.84 -7.25 -11.39
CA VAL A 51 10.31 -7.58 -12.75
C VAL A 51 9.34 -7.03 -13.81
N LYS A 52 8.03 -7.25 -13.65
CA LYS A 52 7.02 -6.94 -14.68
C LYS A 52 6.81 -5.45 -14.90
N TYR A 53 6.73 -4.68 -13.82
CA TYR A 53 6.36 -3.26 -13.87
C TYR A 53 7.55 -2.32 -13.68
N LEU A 54 8.52 -2.69 -12.84
CA LEU A 54 9.68 -1.85 -12.54
C LEU A 54 10.95 -2.27 -13.30
N LYS A 55 10.94 -3.45 -13.93
CA LYS A 55 12.10 -4.03 -14.64
C LYS A 55 13.33 -4.23 -13.74
N HIS A 56 13.09 -4.47 -12.44
CA HIS A 56 14.13 -4.79 -11.48
C HIS A 56 14.05 -6.27 -11.10
N ASN A 57 15.20 -6.96 -11.15
CA ASN A 57 15.31 -8.34 -10.73
C ASN A 57 16.00 -8.43 -9.36
N THR A 58 15.37 -7.80 -8.37
CA THR A 58 15.85 -7.74 -6.99
C THR A 58 14.70 -7.98 -6.02
N LEU A 59 15.00 -8.49 -4.83
CA LEU A 59 14.03 -8.57 -3.74
C LEU A 59 13.80 -7.17 -3.13
N THR A 60 12.60 -6.95 -2.63
CA THR A 60 12.19 -5.73 -1.90
C THR A 60 11.10 -6.11 -0.91
N ASP A 61 10.99 -5.35 0.17
CA ASP A 61 9.98 -5.59 1.20
C ASP A 61 8.64 -4.93 0.86
N ILE A 62 8.64 -3.95 -0.04
CA ILE A 62 7.47 -3.14 -0.40
C ILE A 62 7.59 -2.59 -1.83
N ILE A 63 6.46 -2.45 -2.52
CA ILE A 63 6.31 -1.75 -3.80
C ILE A 63 5.09 -0.83 -3.73
N SER A 64 5.26 0.45 -4.05
CA SER A 64 4.16 1.41 -4.12
C SER A 64 3.96 1.94 -5.55
N PHE A 65 2.72 1.97 -6.02
CA PHE A 65 2.31 2.69 -7.22
C PHE A 65 1.54 3.95 -6.82
N ASP A 66 2.10 5.12 -7.13
CA ASP A 66 1.57 6.41 -6.73
C ASP A 66 0.54 6.95 -7.73
N TYR A 67 -0.65 7.27 -7.21
CA TYR A 67 -1.74 7.94 -7.95
C TYR A 67 -2.13 9.27 -7.29
N THR A 68 -1.27 9.83 -6.46
CA THR A 68 -1.51 11.07 -5.71
C THR A 68 -1.89 12.23 -6.64
N MET A 69 -2.96 12.94 -6.28
CA MET A 69 -3.37 14.17 -6.96
C MET A 69 -3.25 15.38 -6.01
N GLY A 70 -2.13 16.09 -6.13
CA GLY A 70 -1.84 17.25 -5.29
C GLY A 70 -1.67 16.84 -3.82
N LYS A 71 -2.68 17.10 -2.99
CA LYS A 71 -2.68 16.72 -1.56
C LYS A 71 -3.53 15.48 -1.26
N LEU A 72 -4.18 14.89 -2.27
CA LEU A 72 -4.98 13.69 -2.12
C LEU A 72 -4.10 12.47 -2.39
N ILE A 73 -3.75 11.71 -1.34
CA ILE A 73 -2.89 10.53 -1.45
C ILE A 73 -3.75 9.34 -1.90
N SER A 74 -3.39 8.76 -3.03
CA SER A 74 -4.00 7.55 -3.56
C SER A 74 -2.90 6.65 -4.12
N GLY A 75 -3.06 5.34 -4.03
CA GLY A 75 -2.01 4.41 -4.48
C GLY A 75 -2.30 2.97 -4.12
N ASP A 76 -1.55 2.07 -4.77
CA ASP A 76 -1.50 0.66 -4.41
C ASP A 76 -0.15 0.37 -3.74
N ILE A 77 -0.17 -0.34 -2.61
CA ILE A 77 0.99 -0.68 -1.80
C ILE A 77 0.99 -2.20 -1.63
N PHE A 78 1.99 -2.84 -2.20
CA PHE A 78 2.21 -4.28 -2.18
C PHE A 78 3.36 -4.62 -1.23
#